data_AF-A0A8X6UBS8-F1
#
_entry.id   AF-A0A8X6UBS8-F1
#
_cell.length_a   1.000
_cell.length_b   1.000
_cell.length_c   1.000
_cell.angle_alpha   90.00
_cell.angle_beta   90.00
_cell.angle_gamma   90.00
#
_symmetry.space_group_name_H-M   'P 1'
#
loop_
_entity.id
_entity.type
_entity.pdbx_description
1 polymer ?
#
loop_
_entity_poly.entity_id
_entity_poly.type
_entity_poly.pdbx_seq_one_letter_code
_entity_poly.pdbx_strand_id
1 'polypeptide(L)' 'MFSFPVVACGQPDTRDDQTSIDGDSYIVEHWVTYSCFEGYRLIGNSSRMCGSDGQWTGETPFCK' A
#
# COMPACT_ATOMS: atom_id res chain seq x y z
N MET A 1 -27.75 13.87 -9.33
CA MET A 1 -27.02 13.04 -8.35
C MET A 1 -25.91 12.34 -9.10
N PHE A 2 -24.71 12.93 -9.13
CA PHE A 2 -23.57 12.31 -9.81
C PHE A 2 -22.98 11.26 -8.87
N SER A 3 -23.30 9.99 -9.11
CA SER A 3 -22.59 8.88 -8.48
C SER A 3 -21.25 8.74 -9.20
N PHE A 4 -20.20 9.37 -8.67
CA PHE A 4 -18.85 9.11 -9.14
C PHE A 4 -18.41 7.77 -8.55
N PRO A 5 -18.02 6.79 -9.38
CA PRO A 5 -17.49 5.53 -8.86
C PRO A 5 -16.23 5.83 -8.04
N VAL A 6 -16.22 5.38 -6.80
CA VAL A 6 -15.04 5.47 -5.94
C VAL A 6 -13.98 4.55 -6.52
N VAL A 7 -12.90 5.15 -7.03
CA VAL A 7 -11.74 4.38 -7.49
C VAL A 7 -10.97 3.90 -6.26
N ALA A 8 -10.64 2.62 -6.24
CA ALA A 8 -9.92 1.98 -5.14
C ALA A 8 -8.83 1.07 -5.70
N CYS A 9 -7.70 1.02 -5.02
CA CYS A 9 -6.53 0.24 -5.46
C CYS A 9 -6.59 -1.24 -5.06
N GLY A 10 -7.57 -1.62 -4.24
CA GLY A 10 -7.65 -2.95 -3.66
C GLY A 10 -6.62 -3.17 -2.55
N GLN A 11 -6.51 -4.40 -2.09
CA GLN A 11 -5.59 -4.76 -1.02
C GLN A 11 -4.14 -4.57 -1.49
N PRO A 12 -3.27 -3.89 -0.71
CA PRO A 12 -1.88 -3.70 -1.10
C PRO A 12 -1.15 -5.04 -1.18
N ASP A 13 -0.30 -5.19 -2.19
CA ASP A 13 0.50 -6.38 -2.39
C ASP A 13 1.73 -6.41 -1.46
N THR A 14 2.20 -7.61 -1.14
CA THR A 14 3.44 -7.87 -0.39
C THR A 14 4.35 -8.80 -1.20
N ARG A 15 5.66 -8.75 -0.96
CA ARG A 15 6.64 -9.63 -1.63
C ARG A 15 7.13 -10.77 -0.74
N ASP A 16 6.70 -10.79 0.52
CA ASP A 16 7.10 -11.74 1.55
C ASP A 16 6.04 -11.81 2.67
N ASP A 17 6.19 -12.77 3.57
CA ASP A 17 5.31 -13.01 4.71
C ASP A 17 5.79 -12.29 5.99
N GLN A 18 6.83 -11.46 5.90
CA GLN A 18 7.41 -10.72 7.04
C GLN A 18 6.99 -9.26 7.10
N THR A 19 6.15 -8.86 6.14
CA THR A 19 5.68 -7.49 5.95
C THR A 19 4.29 -7.30 6.57
N SER A 20 4.16 -6.27 7.41
CA SER A 20 2.88 -5.78 7.92
C SER A 20 2.49 -4.47 7.24
N ILE A 21 1.21 -4.35 6.88
CA ILE A 21 0.64 -3.16 6.24
C ILE A 21 -0.29 -2.46 7.23
N ASP A 22 -0.16 -1.14 7.33
CA ASP A 22 -1.02 -0.24 8.10
C ASP A 22 -1.68 0.78 7.16
N GLY A 23 -2.99 0.97 7.28
CA GLY A 23 -3.73 1.95 6.48
C GLY A 23 -5.24 1.88 6.67
N ASP A 24 -5.88 3.05 6.71
CA ASP A 24 -7.29 3.19 7.08
C ASP A 24 -8.26 3.03 5.89
N SER A 25 -7.78 3.21 4.66
CA SER A 25 -8.59 3.16 3.44
C SER A 25 -7.72 2.94 2.20
N TYR A 26 -8.29 2.29 1.18
CA TYR A 26 -7.62 1.93 -0.08
C TYR A 26 -8.20 2.68 -1.29
N ILE A 27 -8.82 3.84 -1.07
CA ILE A 27 -9.35 4.72 -2.13
C ILE A 27 -8.27 5.71 -2.59
N VAL A 28 -8.46 6.30 -3.77
CA VAL A 28 -7.49 7.26 -4.36
C VAL A 28 -7.08 8.36 -3.37
N GLU A 29 -5.80 8.75 -3.42
CA GLU A 29 -5.12 9.70 -2.52
C GLU A 29 -4.90 9.22 -1.07
N HIS A 30 -5.38 8.03 -0.68
CA HIS A 30 -5.04 7.45 0.61
C HIS A 30 -3.70 6.72 0.58
N TRP A 31 -3.10 6.61 1.76
CA TRP A 31 -1.78 6.06 1.97
C TRP A 31 -1.83 4.79 2.81
N VAL A 32 -0.94 3.86 2.49
CA VAL A 32 -0.61 2.71 3.33
C VAL A 32 0.86 2.75 3.68
N THR A 33 1.18 2.23 4.86
CA THR A 33 2.55 2.14 5.37
C THR A 33 2.92 0.67 5.59
N TYR A 34 4.07 0.29 5.07
CA TYR A 34 4.69 -1.01 5.18
C TYR A 34 5.72 -0.99 6.30
N SER A 35 5.68 -2.04 7.12
CA SER A 35 6.60 -2.28 8.22
C SER A 35 7.02 -3.75 8.20
N CYS A 36 8.15 -4.06 8.84
CA CYS A 36 8.63 -5.44 8.94
C CYS A 36 8.45 -5.96 10.36
N PHE A 37 8.22 -7.27 10.47
CA PHE A 37 8.29 -7.96 11.76
C PHE A 37 9.69 -7.87 12.37
N GLU A 38 9.75 -8.10 13.68
CA GLU A 38 10.99 -8.01 14.45
C GLU A 38 12.10 -8.89 13.84
N GLY A 39 13.30 -8.31 13.72
CA GLY A 39 14.47 -8.98 13.15
C GLY A 39 14.66 -8.77 11.64
N TYR A 40 13.68 -8.19 10.94
CA TYR A 40 13.78 -7.90 9.51
C TYR A 40 13.92 -6.40 9.24
N ARG A 41 14.51 -6.07 8.09
CA ARG A 41 14.67 -4.69 7.63
C ARG A 41 13.87 -4.44 6.37
N LEU A 42 13.13 -3.32 6.37
CA LEU A 42 12.40 -2.86 5.21
C LEU A 42 13.35 -2.36 4.12
N ILE A 43 13.17 -2.87 2.91
CA ILE A 43 13.87 -2.48 1.70
C ILE A 43 12.87 -1.83 0.74
N GLY A 44 13.10 -0.57 0.38
CA GLY A 44 12.22 0.23 -0.48
C GLY A 44 11.57 1.39 0.25
N ASN A 45 10.52 1.97 -0.34
CA ASN A 45 9.75 3.04 0.28
C ASN A 45 8.74 2.44 1.26
N SER A 46 8.67 2.97 2.48
CA SER A 46 7.75 2.50 3.49
C SER A 46 6.30 2.85 3.22
N SER A 47 6.00 3.75 2.29
CA SER A 47 4.65 4.22 2.08
C SER A 47 4.29 4.22 0.60
N ARG A 48 3.05 3.82 0.31
CA ARG A 48 2.48 3.85 -1.04
C ARG A 48 1.13 4.55 -0.98
N MET A 49 0.87 5.39 -1.98
CA MET A 49 -0.41 6.06 -2.16
C MET A 49 -1.27 5.28 -3.17
N CYS A 50 -2.58 5.23 -2.96
CA CYS A 50 -3.50 4.76 -3.97
C CYS A 50 -3.62 5.80 -5.08
N GLY A 51 -3.12 5.47 -6.27
CA GLY A 51 -3.11 6.34 -7.44
C GLY A 51 -4.48 6.48 -8.09
N SER A 52 -4.65 7.54 -8.87
CA SER A 52 -5.91 7.86 -9.57
C SER A 52 -6.29 6.85 -10.67
N ASP A 53 -5.36 6.00 -11.06
CA ASP A 53 -5.55 4.85 -11.95
C ASP A 53 -6.05 3.60 -11.22
N GLY A 54 -6.26 3.66 -9.90
CA GLY A 54 -6.64 2.52 -9.08
C GLY A 54 -5.48 1.54 -8.88
N GLN A 55 -4.24 2.01 -8.92
CA GLN A 55 -3.04 1.22 -8.63
C GLN A 55 -2.22 1.85 -7.50
N TRP A 56 -1.57 1.02 -6.70
CA TRP A 56 -0.65 1.50 -5.67
C TRP A 56 0.61 2.08 -6.31
N THR A 57 0.92 3.32 -5.95
CA THR A 57 2.09 4.05 -6.47
C THR A 57 3.41 3.42 -6.04
N GLY A 58 4.44 3.59 -6.87
CA GLY A 58 5.79 3.12 -6.57
C GLY A 58 5.94 1.59 -6.57
N GLU A 59 7.14 1.14 -6.19
CA GLU A 59 7.44 -0.28 -6.08
C GLU A 59 7.04 -0.84 -4.70
N THR A 60 6.60 -2.09 -4.69
CA THR A 60 6.27 -2.81 -3.47
C THR A 60 7.52 -3.07 -2.64
N PRO A 61 7.61 -2.54 -1.40
CA PRO A 61 8.73 -2.82 -0.52
C PRO A 61 8.70 -4.26 -0.04
N PHE A 62 9.83 -4.71 0.52
CA PHE A 62 9.97 -6.07 1.05
C PHE A 62 10.88 -6.09 2.25
N CYS A 63 10.76 -7.14 3.06
CA CYS A 63 11.55 -7.37 4.25
C CYS A 63 12.69 -8.36 3.95
N LYS A 64 13.88 -8.06 4.48
CA LYS A 64 15.07 -8.92 4.38
C LYS A 64 15.80 -9.03 5.71
#